data_AF-A0A7C5JEN1-F1
#
_entry.id   AF-A0A7C5JEN1-F1
#
_cell.length_a   1.000
_cell.length_b   1.000
_cell.length_c   1.000
_cell.angle_alpha   90.00
_cell.angle_beta   90.00
_cell.angle_gamma   90.00
#
_symmetry.space_group_name_H-M   'P 1'
#
loop_
_entity.id
_entity.type
_entity.pdbx_description
1 polymer ?
#
loop_
_entity_poly.entity_id
_entity_poly.type
_entity_poly.pdbx_seq_one_letter_code
_entity_poly.pdbx_strand_id
1 'polypeptide(L)' 'MNTSHAPGKIRPGEVVVRPIERWDALTRCHHYLGFKQTAGRALRQVAEYRGRWLALLLWQSSALMCAPRDR' A
#
# COMPACT_ATOMS: atom_id res chain seq x y z
N MET A 1 1.86 21.17 -18.47
CA MET A 1 0.74 20.32 -18.94
C MET A 1 1.07 18.88 -18.57
N ASN A 2 0.55 18.39 -17.43
CA ASN A 2 0.82 17.02 -16.97
C ASN A 2 -0.39 16.15 -17.33
N THR A 3 -0.31 15.45 -18.46
CA THR A 3 -1.33 14.48 -18.84
C THR A 3 -1.30 13.32 -17.85
N SER A 4 -2.28 13.28 -16.95
CA SER A 4 -2.59 12.12 -16.13
C SER A 4 -3.02 10.97 -17.07
N HIS A 5 -2.04 10.23 -17.55
CA HIS A 5 -2.27 9.04 -18.36
C HIS A 5 -2.76 7.96 -17.40
N ALA A 6 -4.08 7.75 -17.36
CA ALA A 6 -4.65 6.59 -16.69
C ALA A 6 -3.92 5.35 -17.23
N PRO A 7 -3.46 4.41 -16.38
CA PRO A 7 -2.85 3.21 -16.88
C PRO A 7 -3.88 2.51 -17.77
N GLY A 8 -3.51 2.26 -19.04
CA GLY A 8 -4.30 1.38 -19.90
C GLY A 8 -4.49 0.02 -19.24
N LYS A 9 -5.38 -0.82 -19.77
CA LYS A 9 -5.73 -2.13 -19.18
C LYS A 9 -4.47 -2.92 -18.75
N ILE A 10 -4.26 -3.04 -17.45
CA ILE A 10 -3.14 -3.77 -16.85
C ILE A 10 -3.43 -5.26 -16.93
N ARG A 11 -2.47 -6.06 -17.41
CA ARG A 11 -2.58 -7.52 -17.43
C ARG A 11 -1.90 -8.14 -16.19
N PRO A 12 -2.35 -9.33 -15.75
CA PRO A 12 -1.61 -10.11 -14.76
C PRO A 12 -0.15 -10.32 -15.20
N GLY A 13 0.80 -10.12 -14.28
CA GLY A 13 2.24 -10.27 -14.53
C GLY A 13 2.97 -8.99 -14.95
N GLU A 14 2.26 -7.92 -15.34
CA GLU A 14 2.92 -6.63 -15.65
C GLU A 14 3.15 -5.76 -14.40
N VAL A 15 2.55 -6.13 -13.26
CA VAL A 15 2.74 -5.43 -11.99
C VAL A 15 3.81 -6.14 -11.16
N VAL A 16 4.82 -5.38 -10.78
CA VAL A 16 5.85 -5.85 -9.85
C VAL A 16 5.51 -5.36 -8.45
N VAL A 17 5.50 -6.29 -7.49
CA VAL A 17 5.34 -5.98 -6.07
C VAL A 17 6.68 -6.13 -5.38
N ARG A 18 7.14 -5.08 -4.70
CA ARG A 18 8.45 -5.08 -4.04
C ARG A 18 8.43 -4.36 -2.69
N PRO A 19 9.33 -4.72 -1.75
CA PRO A 19 9.52 -3.98 -0.51
C PRO A 19 9.88 -2.51 -0.77
N ILE A 20 9.54 -1.64 0.18
CA ILE A 20 9.81 -0.21 0.12
C ILE A 20 10.05 0.37 1.52
N GLU A 21 11.11 1.17 1.67
CA GLU A 21 11.51 1.76 2.95
C GLU A 21 10.65 2.99 3.33
N ARG A 22 10.37 3.88 2.37
CA ARG A 22 9.65 5.14 2.60
C ARG A 22 8.13 5.02 2.76
N TRP A 23 7.64 3.82 3.03
CA TRP A 23 6.21 3.53 3.12
C TRP A 23 5.53 4.36 4.21
N ASP A 24 6.07 4.35 5.44
CA ASP A 24 5.45 5.03 6.58
C ASP A 24 5.33 6.55 6.35
N ALA A 25 6.33 7.17 5.72
CA ALA A 25 6.31 8.59 5.38
C ALA A 25 5.19 8.91 4.37
N LEU A 26 5.07 8.11 3.30
CA LEU A 26 4.04 8.33 2.28
C LEU A 26 2.63 8.10 2.84
N THR A 27 2.45 7.05 3.63
CA THR A 27 1.14 6.75 4.22
C THR A 27 0.74 7.84 5.23
N ARG A 28 1.66 8.39 6.02
CA ARG A 28 1.38 9.53 6.90
C ARG A 28 0.94 10.78 6.14
N CYS A 29 1.56 11.08 5.00
CA CYS A 29 1.25 12.28 4.22
C CYS A 29 -0.03 12.16 3.37
N HIS A 30 -0.39 10.95 2.92
CA HIS A 30 -1.41 10.77 1.88
C HIS A 30 -2.59 9.88 2.28
N HIS A 31 -2.54 9.20 3.43
CA HIS A 31 -3.66 8.39 3.87
C HIS A 31 -4.82 9.28 4.34
N TYR A 32 -5.95 9.21 3.63
CA TYR A 32 -7.07 10.13 3.81
C TYR A 32 -7.71 10.13 5.21
N LEU A 33 -7.59 9.03 5.98
CA LEU A 33 -8.06 8.96 7.38
C LEU A 33 -6.96 9.15 8.42
N GLY A 34 -5.72 9.41 7.99
CA GLY A 34 -4.55 9.39 8.86
C GLY A 34 -4.18 7.96 9.28
N PHE A 35 -3.04 7.48 8.83
CA PHE A 35 -2.53 6.17 9.23
C PHE A 35 -1.66 6.30 10.48
N LYS A 36 -2.08 5.67 11.59
CA LYS A 36 -1.37 5.76 12.87
C LYS A 36 -0.30 4.68 13.05
N GLN A 37 -0.66 3.40 12.91
CA GLN A 37 0.25 2.28 13.13
C GLN A 37 -0.27 0.97 12.54
N THR A 38 0.65 0.02 12.35
CA THR A 38 0.35 -1.38 12.05
C THR A 38 0.20 -2.18 13.34
N ALA A 39 -0.56 -3.27 13.31
CA ALA A 39 -0.60 -4.23 14.41
C ALA A 39 0.46 -5.33 14.21
N GLY A 40 1.45 -5.40 15.11
CA GLY A 40 2.54 -6.37 15.03
C GLY A 40 3.49 -6.14 13.84
N ARG A 41 4.10 -7.22 13.33
CA ARG A 41 4.96 -7.18 12.13
C ARG A 41 4.11 -7.05 10.87
N ALA A 42 4.58 -6.23 9.93
CA ALA A 42 3.90 -6.00 8.67
C ALA A 42 4.87 -5.96 7.48
N LEU A 43 4.40 -6.43 6.32
CA LEU A 43 5.08 -6.27 5.05
C LEU A 43 4.59 -4.99 4.37
N ARG A 44 5.54 -4.11 4.08
CA ARG A 44 5.31 -2.82 3.43
C ARG A 44 5.84 -2.88 2.01
N GLN A 45 4.96 -2.69 1.03
CA GLN A 45 5.29 -2.91 -0.37
C GLN A 45 4.75 -1.79 -1.26
N VAL A 46 5.29 -1.69 -2.47
CA VAL A 46 4.76 -0.87 -3.55
C VAL A 46 4.41 -1.75 -4.74
N ALA A 47 3.27 -1.46 -5.37
CA ALA A 47 2.88 -2.00 -6.65
C ALA A 47 3.34 -1.04 -7.75
N GLU A 48 4.15 -1.54 -8.68
CA GLU A 48 4.73 -0.77 -9.77
C GLU A 48 4.34 -1.37 -11.12
N TYR A 49 3.94 -0.51 -12.06
CA TYR A 49 3.64 -0.85 -13.44
C TYR A 49 4.42 0.08 -14.38
N ARG A 50 5.30 -0.49 -15.20
CA ARG A 50 6.11 0.26 -16.19
C ARG A 50 6.84 1.48 -15.58
N GLY A 51 7.49 1.30 -14.43
CA GLY A 51 8.21 2.37 -13.73
C GLY A 51 7.32 3.36 -12.99
N ARG A 52 5.99 3.19 -13.02
CA ARG A 52 5.04 4.05 -12.30
C ARG A 52 4.45 3.33 -11.10
N TRP A 53 4.43 4.01 -9.97
CA TRP A 53 3.82 3.50 -8.76
C TRP A 53 2.30 3.62 -8.86
N LEU A 54 1.62 2.51 -8.60
CA LEU A 54 0.15 2.43 -8.65
C LEU A 54 -0.46 2.50 -7.25
N ALA A 55 0.15 1.81 -6.29
CA ALA A 55 -0.37 1.71 -4.93
C ALA A 55 0.72 1.37 -3.91
N LEU A 56 0.47 1.78 -2.67
CA LEU A 56 1.17 1.28 -1.49
C LEU A 56 0.35 0.13 -0.90
N LEU A 57 1.00 -0.98 -0.57
CA LEU A 57 0.36 -2.18 -0.03
C LEU A 57 0.90 -2.47 1.38
N LEU A 58 0.02 -2.98 2.23
CA LEU A 58 0.32 -3.37 3.60
C LEU A 58 -0.29 -4.73 3.90
N TRP A 59 0.54 -5.67 4.35
CA TRP A 59 0.09 -6.96 4.89
C TRP A 59 0.44 -7.02 6.38
N GLN A 60 -0.53 -7.31 7.23
CA GLN A 60 -0.36 -7.38 8.68
C GLN A 60 -1.28 -8.45 9.28
N SER A 61 -0.96 -8.90 10.50
CA SER A 61 -1.81 -9.86 11.21
C SER A 61 -3.12 -9.21 11.64
N SER A 62 -4.25 -9.90 11.39
CA SER A 62 -5.57 -9.45 11.83
C SER A 62 -5.84 -9.73 13.31
N ALA A 63 -5.07 -10.62 13.95
CA ALA A 63 -5.40 -11.16 15.28
C ALA A 63 -5.53 -10.07 16.36
N LEU A 64 -4.72 -9.01 16.29
CA LEU A 64 -4.76 -7.89 17.24
C LEU A 64 -5.83 -6.84 16.90
N MET A 65 -6.38 -6.90 15.68
CA MET A 65 -7.45 -6.00 15.23
C MET A 65 -8.85 -6.61 15.41
N CYS A 66 -8.94 -7.93 15.65
CA CYS A 66 -10.19 -8.62 15.94
C CYS A 66 -10.63 -8.52 17.42
N ALA A 67 -9.72 -8.17 18.34
CA ALA A 67 -10.06 -8.09 19.76
C ALA A 67 -11.24 -7.16 20.14
N PRO A 68 -11.52 -6.05 19.44
CA PRO A 68 -12.75 -5.27 19.65
C PRO A 68 -14.02 -5.94 19.11
N ARG A 69 -13.90 -6.91 18.20
CA ARG A 69 -15.01 -7.68 17.58
C ARG A 69 -15.30 -8.99 18.29
N ASP A 70 -14.28 -9.60 18.90
CA ASP A 70 -14.38 -10.86 19.64
C ASP A 70 -14.93 -10.69 21.08
N ARG A 71 -15.35 -9.47 21.46
CA ARG A 71 -15.94 -9.15 22.76
C ARG A 71 -17.42 -8.83 22.61
#